data_AF-A0AAV1I6G7-F1
#
_entry.id   AF-A0AAV1I6G7-F1
#
_cell.length_a   1.000
_cell.length_b   1.000
_cell.length_c   1.000
_cell.angle_alpha   90.00
_cell.angle_beta   90.00
_cell.angle_gamma   90.00
#
_symmetry.space_group_name_H-M   'P 1'
#
loop_
_entity.id
_entity.type
_entity.pdbx_description
1 polymer ?
#
loop_
_entity_poly.entity_id
_entity_poly.type
_entity_poly.pdbx_seq_one_letter_code
_entity_poly.pdbx_strand_id
1 'polypeptide(L)'
;MFLFTILERHFPDAGTREEANLPAASHEEEAASPSYLPYAPRSQRRKGHSFQGVRSVDHTKQTNKGDGSRSMMVSHRAQAAGPRQCEEPTVAIFTTTGCPYCRKAKGIFQEEGIAYKEVDVSSDARLRQELEGVTGQKTVPQIFFGGKLIGGADDLVSLKSKGKLSDVLAHHEGVEELPQLLMSAVTEAASGQQGSSRANAPAGTPIEEYRELKRLSDSLREDHLRDSAAGSRTFSLKAFETWYDEAAIDQGSAEELATKLLEAQILTVVDGSESNSWAGPAAAQKVLRFVADAPAPKLGQPLNAHFCWFGKPRPALEVAEQLRQSVLALYDKHLAADGKAVDYEGLSADPDFRLFVDATAELQKLDMSAFSREERLAFWINIYNILVVHALVVFGPASNIIARLGWFSSIKYRIGGQEYSANDIEHGVLRNNKPSPANLLSLIGLSGYAPKTFQPGDPRLSQAVDPEDPRIHFALVCGAKSCPPIKVYTPGTLEEGLASAAAAFVDGEVQVVPAERRLVMSKIFQWYGSDFGSKADILALLLRYLSGDAKTDLESLAEDMDSIQFTYKKYDWSQNSS
;
A
#
# COMPACT_ATOMS: atom_id res chain seq x y z
N MET A 1 20.18 2.66 11.47
CA MET A 1 20.59 2.71 10.05
C MET A 1 21.42 3.95 9.69
N PHE A 2 21.16 5.14 10.21
CA PHE A 2 21.81 6.39 9.75
C PHE A 2 22.73 7.14 10.73
N LEU A 3 22.72 6.82 12.03
CA LEU A 3 23.71 7.42 12.95
C LEU A 3 25.15 7.01 12.54
N PHE A 4 25.29 5.86 11.86
CA PHE A 4 26.53 5.41 11.23
C PHE A 4 27.11 6.44 10.26
N THR A 5 26.28 7.19 9.52
CA THR A 5 26.75 8.24 8.59
C THR A 5 27.20 9.51 9.30
N ILE A 6 26.64 9.81 10.49
CA ILE A 6 27.09 10.94 11.32
C ILE A 6 28.41 10.59 12.02
N LEU A 7 28.54 9.35 12.49
CA LEU A 7 29.78 8.84 13.09
C LEU A 7 30.91 8.72 12.06
N GLU A 8 30.68 8.19 10.86
CA GLU A 8 31.70 8.13 9.80
C GLU A 8 32.17 9.51 9.34
N ARG A 9 31.31 10.54 9.43
CA ARG A 9 31.65 11.92 9.01
C ARG A 9 32.39 12.71 10.08
N HIS A 10 32.38 12.26 11.33
CA HIS A 10 33.03 12.94 12.47
C HIS A 10 34.10 12.11 13.18
N PHE A 11 34.13 10.78 12.98
CA PHE A 11 35.05 9.82 13.61
C PHE A 11 35.37 8.64 12.66
N PRO A 12 36.23 8.84 11.64
CA PRO A 12 36.54 7.82 10.64
C PRO A 12 37.29 6.58 11.17
N ASP A 13 37.92 6.66 12.35
CA ASP A 13 38.80 5.61 12.90
C ASP A 13 38.21 4.83 14.09
N ALA A 14 36.92 4.97 14.38
CA ALA A 14 36.32 4.32 15.56
C ALA A 14 36.15 2.78 15.43
N GLY A 15 36.49 2.19 14.28
CA GLY A 15 36.28 0.77 13.98
C GLY A 15 37.43 -0.18 14.31
N THR A 16 38.56 0.30 14.83
CA THR A 16 39.71 -0.55 15.17
C THR A 16 40.28 -0.18 16.54
N ARG A 17 39.78 -0.82 17.60
CA ARG A 17 40.56 -0.99 18.83
C ARG A 17 40.01 -2.16 19.65
N GLU A 18 40.92 -3.09 19.93
CA GLU A 18 40.75 -4.26 20.80
C GLU A 18 40.17 -3.88 22.16
N GLU A 19 39.44 -4.86 22.72
CA GLU A 19 38.84 -4.86 24.05
C GLU A 19 39.82 -4.33 25.12
N ALA A 20 39.47 -3.20 25.74
CA ALA A 20 40.05 -2.77 26.99
C ALA A 20 38.93 -2.65 28.03
N ASN A 21 38.90 -3.63 28.94
CA ASN A 21 38.18 -3.58 30.22
C ASN A 21 38.49 -2.27 30.96
N LEU A 22 37.48 -1.60 31.54
CA LEU A 22 37.56 -0.69 32.69
C LEU A 22 36.13 -0.42 33.23
N PRO A 23 35.96 0.01 34.51
CA PRO A 23 34.96 -0.53 35.42
C PRO A 23 33.77 0.40 35.71
N ALA A 24 32.80 -0.16 36.43
CA ALA A 24 31.56 0.48 36.87
C ALA A 24 31.78 1.78 37.66
N ALA A 25 30.98 2.80 37.34
CA ALA A 25 30.77 3.97 38.18
C ALA A 25 29.28 4.35 38.23
N SER A 26 28.86 4.64 39.45
CA SER A 26 27.53 4.93 39.97
C SER A 26 27.20 6.43 39.99
N HIS A 27 25.89 6.69 40.20
CA HIS A 27 25.22 7.93 40.66
C HIS A 27 24.70 8.95 39.64
N GLU A 28 23.36 9.06 39.66
CA GLU A 28 22.51 10.27 39.82
C GLU A 28 22.97 11.60 39.18
N GLU A 29 22.15 12.17 38.28
CA GLU A 29 21.48 13.45 38.56
C GLU A 29 20.39 13.84 37.54
N GLU A 30 19.42 14.55 38.11
CA GLU A 30 18.27 15.34 37.71
C GLU A 30 18.07 15.96 36.30
N ALA A 31 16.79 16.30 36.12
CA ALA A 31 16.08 16.86 35.00
C ALA A 31 16.54 18.25 34.49
N ALA A 32 16.32 18.48 33.19
CA ALA A 32 15.91 19.78 32.67
C ALA A 32 15.20 19.63 31.30
N SER A 33 13.91 19.96 31.25
CA SER A 33 13.12 20.09 30.02
C SER A 33 13.22 21.51 29.46
N PRO A 34 13.50 21.72 28.15
CA PRO A 34 13.26 23.01 27.52
C PRO A 34 11.89 23.04 26.82
N SER A 35 11.09 24.01 27.25
CA SER A 35 9.84 24.46 26.66
C SER A 35 10.07 25.07 25.26
N TYR A 36 9.24 24.66 24.28
CA TYR A 36 9.17 25.32 22.97
C TYR A 36 7.79 25.96 22.76
N LEU A 37 7.83 27.24 22.39
CA LEU A 37 6.68 28.12 22.10
C LEU A 37 5.96 27.72 20.80
N PRO A 38 4.63 27.92 20.70
CA PRO A 38 3.86 27.55 19.51
C PRO A 38 4.02 28.56 18.36
N TYR A 39 4.18 28.02 17.14
CA TYR A 39 4.28 28.73 15.87
C TYR A 39 2.88 29.04 15.31
N ALA A 40 2.63 30.29 14.89
CA ALA A 40 1.36 30.75 14.33
C ALA A 40 1.32 30.59 12.79
N PRO A 41 0.17 30.24 12.18
CA PRO A 41 0.06 30.08 10.72
C PRO A 41 -0.03 31.43 10.00
N ARG A 42 0.83 31.63 8.99
CA ARG A 42 0.79 32.77 8.07
C ARG A 42 -0.39 32.64 7.10
N SER A 43 -1.30 33.61 7.15
CA SER A 43 -2.30 33.85 6.11
C SER A 43 -1.70 34.69 4.97
N GLN A 44 -1.74 34.18 3.74
CA GLN A 44 -1.49 35.01 2.56
C GLN A 44 -2.83 35.42 1.92
N ARG A 45 -3.12 36.71 2.05
CA ARG A 45 -4.15 37.45 1.31
C ARG A 45 -3.84 37.42 -0.20
N ARG A 46 -4.78 36.92 -1.01
CA ARG A 46 -4.85 37.25 -2.44
C ARG A 46 -5.32 38.71 -2.59
N LYS A 47 -4.51 39.55 -3.25
CA LYS A 47 -4.95 40.85 -3.78
C LYS A 47 -5.58 40.63 -5.15
N GLY A 48 -6.80 41.12 -5.32
CA GLY A 48 -7.47 41.20 -6.62
C GLY A 48 -6.93 42.36 -7.44
N HIS A 49 -6.83 42.15 -8.75
CA HIS A 49 -6.80 43.22 -9.72
C HIS A 49 -7.92 43.00 -10.73
N SER A 50 -8.84 43.96 -10.72
CA SER A 50 -9.88 44.22 -11.68
C SER A 50 -9.31 44.61 -13.04
N PHE A 51 -9.88 44.10 -14.12
CA PHE A 51 -9.89 44.82 -15.39
C PHE A 51 -11.27 44.75 -16.03
N GLN A 52 -11.87 45.93 -16.19
CA GLN A 52 -13.13 46.15 -16.88
C GLN A 52 -12.91 46.17 -18.41
N GLY A 53 -13.88 45.57 -19.11
CA GLY A 53 -14.51 46.15 -20.29
C GLY A 53 -13.80 45.97 -21.64
N VAL A 54 -14.54 45.46 -22.63
CA VAL A 54 -15.08 46.28 -23.74
C VAL A 54 -15.82 45.39 -24.75
N ARG A 55 -17.10 45.72 -24.93
CA ARG A 55 -17.98 45.70 -26.12
C ARG A 55 -18.21 44.43 -26.96
N SER A 56 -19.49 44.05 -26.92
CA SER A 56 -20.31 43.43 -27.97
C SER A 56 -20.18 44.12 -29.34
N VAL A 57 -20.21 43.32 -30.41
CA VAL A 57 -20.80 43.69 -31.72
C VAL A 57 -21.51 42.45 -32.30
N ASP A 58 -22.81 42.62 -32.56
CA ASP A 58 -23.70 41.74 -33.33
C ASP A 58 -23.22 41.54 -34.78
N HIS A 59 -23.56 40.41 -35.43
CA HIS A 59 -24.34 40.43 -36.67
C HIS A 59 -24.68 39.03 -37.26
N THR A 60 -25.98 38.76 -37.31
CA THR A 60 -26.80 38.25 -38.44
C THR A 60 -26.51 36.93 -39.18
N LYS A 61 -27.53 36.06 -39.07
CA LYS A 61 -28.11 35.12 -40.06
C LYS A 61 -27.69 35.29 -41.52
N GLN A 62 -27.45 34.16 -42.19
CA GLN A 62 -27.87 33.97 -43.57
C GLN A 62 -28.26 32.51 -43.87
N THR A 63 -29.40 32.41 -44.56
CA THR A 63 -30.12 31.25 -45.06
C THR A 63 -29.58 30.79 -46.41
N ASN A 64 -29.71 29.51 -46.77
CA ASN A 64 -30.18 29.17 -48.10
C ASN A 64 -30.83 27.78 -48.21
N LYS A 65 -31.87 27.74 -49.05
CA LYS A 65 -32.79 26.64 -49.40
C LYS A 65 -32.62 26.29 -50.88
N GLY A 66 -33.03 25.07 -51.24
CA GLY A 66 -33.45 24.64 -52.59
C GLY A 66 -32.32 24.02 -53.43
N ASP A 67 -32.52 23.06 -54.33
CA ASP A 67 -33.68 22.37 -54.92
C ASP A 67 -33.04 21.23 -55.77
N GLY A 68 -33.50 19.98 -55.82
CA GLY A 68 -34.56 19.53 -56.73
C GLY A 68 -34.08 18.52 -57.80
N SER A 69 -34.52 17.25 -57.65
CA SER A 69 -34.95 16.30 -58.71
C SER A 69 -33.95 15.57 -59.65
N ARG A 70 -33.91 14.21 -59.61
CA ARG A 70 -34.57 13.29 -60.59
C ARG A 70 -34.25 11.78 -60.40
N SER A 71 -35.31 10.99 -60.23
CA SER A 71 -35.62 9.58 -60.62
C SER A 71 -34.52 8.62 -61.15
N MET A 72 -34.44 7.41 -60.55
CA MET A 72 -34.85 6.14 -61.21
C MET A 72 -34.85 4.95 -60.22
N MET A 73 -35.99 4.24 -60.17
CA MET A 73 -36.14 2.93 -59.55
C MET A 73 -35.57 1.83 -60.45
N VAL A 74 -34.73 0.94 -59.91
CA VAL A 74 -34.73 -0.48 -60.31
C VAL A 74 -34.52 -1.34 -59.05
N SER A 75 -35.51 -2.21 -58.83
CA SER A 75 -35.60 -3.27 -57.84
C SER A 75 -34.40 -4.21 -57.86
N HIS A 76 -33.79 -4.51 -56.71
CA HIS A 76 -33.52 -5.89 -56.31
C HIS A 76 -33.50 -6.04 -54.77
N ARG A 77 -34.28 -7.02 -54.35
CA ARG A 77 -34.58 -7.50 -52.99
C ARG A 77 -33.30 -7.89 -52.25
N ALA A 78 -32.94 -7.16 -51.20
CA ALA A 78 -31.97 -7.60 -50.19
C ALA A 78 -32.71 -7.80 -48.86
N GLN A 79 -32.69 -9.03 -48.36
CA GLN A 79 -33.20 -9.39 -47.04
C GLN A 79 -32.44 -8.58 -45.98
N ALA A 80 -33.18 -7.92 -45.11
CA ALA A 80 -32.63 -7.24 -43.94
C ALA A 80 -32.04 -8.27 -42.98
N ALA A 81 -30.71 -8.28 -42.86
CA ALA A 81 -30.04 -8.84 -41.69
C ALA A 81 -30.29 -7.87 -40.52
N GLY A 82 -30.85 -8.38 -39.43
CA GLY A 82 -31.08 -7.62 -38.19
C GLY A 82 -29.78 -7.11 -37.55
N PRO A 83 -29.88 -6.23 -36.54
CA PRO A 83 -28.72 -5.61 -35.91
C PRO A 83 -27.89 -6.68 -35.19
N ARG A 84 -26.59 -6.79 -35.56
CA ARG A 84 -25.63 -7.62 -34.83
C ARG A 84 -25.45 -7.09 -33.42
N GLN A 85 -25.50 -8.00 -32.46
CA GLN A 85 -25.30 -7.76 -31.03
C GLN A 85 -23.84 -7.38 -30.74
N CYS A 86 -23.65 -6.70 -29.61
CA CYS A 86 -22.43 -6.10 -29.08
C CYS A 86 -21.18 -7.00 -29.23
N GLU A 87 -20.14 -6.51 -29.91
CA GLU A 87 -18.84 -7.18 -29.95
C GLU A 87 -18.11 -7.01 -28.61
N GLU A 88 -17.81 -8.16 -28.00
CA GLU A 88 -16.97 -8.29 -26.81
C GLU A 88 -15.53 -7.82 -27.11
N PRO A 89 -14.79 -7.38 -26.07
CA PRO A 89 -13.44 -6.85 -26.24
C PRO A 89 -12.50 -7.91 -26.81
N THR A 90 -11.93 -7.61 -27.97
CA THR A 90 -10.99 -8.48 -28.72
C THR A 90 -9.65 -8.67 -28.00
N VAL A 91 -9.41 -8.01 -26.86
CA VAL A 91 -8.13 -8.06 -26.12
C VAL A 91 -8.39 -8.21 -24.62
N ALA A 92 -7.81 -9.24 -24.02
CA ALA A 92 -7.79 -9.46 -22.58
C ALA A 92 -6.34 -9.50 -22.07
N ILE A 93 -6.10 -8.93 -20.89
CA ILE A 93 -4.83 -9.01 -20.17
C ILE A 93 -5.10 -9.48 -18.75
N PHE A 94 -4.45 -10.57 -18.35
CA PHE A 94 -4.47 -11.06 -16.98
C PHE A 94 -3.27 -10.48 -16.23
N THR A 95 -3.53 -9.80 -15.13
CA THR A 95 -2.53 -9.04 -14.37
C THR A 95 -2.51 -9.45 -12.90
N THR A 96 -1.50 -9.00 -12.18
CA THR A 96 -1.54 -8.94 -10.72
C THR A 96 -1.34 -7.51 -10.27
N THR A 97 -2.09 -7.09 -9.25
CA THR A 97 -1.94 -5.83 -8.54
C THR A 97 -0.46 -5.55 -8.21
N GLY A 98 0.03 -4.37 -8.58
CA GLY A 98 1.40 -3.92 -8.32
C GLY A 98 2.49 -4.47 -9.26
N CYS A 99 2.15 -5.24 -10.29
CA CYS A 99 3.14 -5.78 -11.23
C CYS A 99 3.67 -4.73 -12.23
N PRO A 100 4.99 -4.44 -12.27
CA PRO A 100 5.57 -3.46 -13.19
C PRO A 100 5.46 -3.88 -14.65
N TYR A 101 5.57 -5.18 -14.95
CA TYR A 101 5.43 -5.71 -16.32
C TYR A 101 4.00 -5.57 -16.84
N CYS A 102 3.00 -5.74 -15.97
CA CYS A 102 1.59 -5.51 -16.32
C CYS A 102 1.36 -4.04 -16.66
N ARG A 103 1.90 -3.11 -15.86
CA ARG A 103 1.83 -1.66 -16.14
C ARG A 103 2.48 -1.32 -17.49
N LYS A 104 3.67 -1.85 -17.76
CA LYS A 104 4.37 -1.66 -19.04
C LYS A 104 3.51 -2.12 -20.22
N ALA A 105 2.88 -3.29 -20.11
CA ALA A 105 1.99 -3.80 -21.15
C ALA A 105 0.74 -2.93 -21.34
N LYS A 106 0.11 -2.48 -20.25
CA LYS A 106 -1.02 -1.55 -20.29
C LYS A 106 -0.64 -0.20 -20.90
N GLY A 107 0.55 0.31 -20.59
CA GLY A 107 1.11 1.52 -21.21
C GLY A 107 1.24 1.39 -22.72
N ILE A 108 1.71 0.22 -23.21
CA ILE A 108 1.75 -0.07 -24.65
C ILE A 108 0.35 -0.02 -25.27
N PHE A 109 -0.67 -0.62 -24.64
CA PHE A 109 -2.03 -0.55 -25.17
C PHE A 109 -2.56 0.88 -25.22
N GLN A 110 -2.30 1.70 -24.20
CA GLN A 110 -2.71 3.09 -24.17
C GLN A 110 -2.02 3.92 -25.26
N GLU A 111 -0.70 3.75 -25.44
CA GLU A 111 0.08 4.42 -26.49
C GLU A 111 -0.42 4.10 -27.90
N GLU A 112 -0.85 2.86 -28.13
CA GLU A 112 -1.32 2.36 -29.43
C GLU A 112 -2.84 2.51 -29.62
N GLY A 113 -3.56 3.04 -28.61
CA GLY A 113 -5.02 3.21 -28.67
C GLY A 113 -5.81 1.89 -28.68
N ILE A 114 -5.24 0.82 -28.13
CA ILE A 114 -5.86 -0.51 -28.08
C ILE A 114 -6.77 -0.61 -26.85
N ALA A 115 -8.07 -0.84 -27.07
CA ALA A 115 -8.98 -1.17 -25.99
C ALA A 115 -8.74 -2.60 -25.49
N TYR A 116 -8.71 -2.80 -24.18
CA TYR A 116 -8.50 -4.10 -23.56
C TYR A 116 -9.37 -4.29 -22.31
N LYS A 117 -9.52 -5.54 -21.86
CA LYS A 117 -10.03 -5.88 -20.52
C LYS A 117 -8.92 -6.40 -19.65
N GLU A 118 -8.82 -5.82 -18.46
CA GLU A 118 -7.91 -6.28 -17.43
C GLU A 118 -8.66 -7.21 -16.47
N VAL A 119 -8.07 -8.37 -16.19
CA VAL A 119 -8.54 -9.32 -15.18
C VAL A 119 -7.42 -9.47 -14.14
N ASP A 120 -7.67 -9.03 -12.91
CA ASP A 120 -6.71 -9.18 -11.81
C ASP A 120 -6.83 -10.59 -11.19
N VAL A 121 -5.74 -11.36 -11.23
CA VAL A 121 -5.66 -12.72 -10.66
C VAL A 121 -4.99 -12.77 -9.28
N SER A 122 -4.71 -11.61 -8.66
CA SER A 122 -3.91 -11.51 -7.42
C SER A 122 -4.46 -12.32 -6.25
N SER A 123 -5.79 -12.34 -6.09
CA SER A 123 -6.47 -12.96 -4.95
C SER A 123 -7.29 -14.20 -5.30
N ASP A 124 -7.35 -14.59 -6.58
CA ASP A 124 -8.08 -15.78 -7.01
C ASP A 124 -7.09 -16.87 -7.44
N ALA A 125 -6.73 -17.72 -6.47
CA ALA A 125 -5.82 -18.84 -6.70
C ALA A 125 -6.34 -19.83 -7.77
N ARG A 126 -7.67 -19.98 -7.89
CA ARG A 126 -8.26 -20.88 -8.90
C ARG A 126 -8.12 -20.28 -10.29
N LEU A 127 -8.42 -18.99 -10.43
CA LEU A 127 -8.25 -18.27 -11.68
C LEU A 127 -6.79 -18.24 -12.13
N ARG A 128 -5.86 -18.08 -11.17
CA ARG A 128 -4.41 -18.14 -11.43
C ARG A 128 -3.95 -19.52 -11.85
N GLN A 129 -4.48 -20.58 -11.23
CA GLN A 129 -4.18 -21.96 -11.61
C GLN A 129 -4.71 -22.30 -13.01
N GLU A 130 -5.91 -21.83 -13.36
CA GLU A 130 -6.47 -22.00 -14.70
C GLU A 130 -5.63 -21.25 -15.74
N LEU A 131 -5.24 -20.01 -15.44
CA LEU A 131 -4.37 -19.22 -16.31
C LEU A 131 -3.02 -19.92 -16.54
N GLU A 132 -2.40 -20.48 -15.50
CA GLU A 132 -1.20 -21.29 -15.63
C GLU A 132 -1.44 -22.53 -16.49
N GLY A 133 -2.58 -23.21 -16.32
CA GLY A 133 -2.96 -24.37 -17.11
C GLY A 133 -3.08 -24.08 -18.60
N VAL A 134 -3.59 -22.91 -18.98
CA VAL A 134 -3.74 -22.48 -20.38
C VAL A 134 -2.45 -21.96 -20.98
N THR A 135 -1.69 -21.16 -20.21
CA THR A 135 -0.52 -20.45 -20.73
C THR A 135 0.77 -21.23 -20.59
N GLY A 136 0.80 -22.23 -19.70
CA GLY A 136 2.02 -22.89 -19.25
C GLY A 136 2.94 -21.99 -18.41
N GLN A 137 2.49 -20.78 -18.05
CA GLN A 137 3.31 -19.77 -17.39
C GLN A 137 2.69 -19.36 -16.05
N LYS A 138 3.53 -19.24 -15.02
CA LYS A 138 3.15 -18.74 -13.69
C LYS A 138 3.16 -17.21 -13.58
N THR A 139 3.80 -16.57 -14.53
CA THR A 139 4.09 -15.14 -14.53
C THR A 139 2.99 -14.35 -15.23
N VAL A 140 2.84 -13.09 -14.82
CA VAL A 140 1.94 -12.11 -15.45
C VAL A 140 2.76 -10.92 -15.98
N PRO A 141 2.28 -10.17 -16.99
CA PRO A 141 0.97 -10.29 -17.63
C PRO A 141 0.89 -11.50 -18.56
N GLN A 142 -0.32 -12.00 -18.78
CA GLN A 142 -0.65 -12.92 -19.88
C GLN A 142 -1.72 -12.27 -20.76
N ILE A 143 -1.41 -12.10 -22.04
CA ILE A 143 -2.20 -11.28 -22.97
C ILE A 143 -2.84 -12.19 -24.02
N PHE A 144 -4.13 -12.00 -24.25
CA PHE A 144 -4.93 -12.75 -25.21
C PHE A 144 -5.60 -11.82 -26.20
N PHE A 145 -5.49 -12.10 -27.50
CA PHE A 145 -6.23 -11.41 -28.55
C PHE A 145 -7.23 -12.39 -29.16
N GLY A 146 -8.53 -12.07 -29.08
CA GLY A 146 -9.63 -12.90 -29.58
C GLY A 146 -9.60 -14.33 -29.02
N GLY A 147 -9.21 -14.47 -27.75
CA GLY A 147 -9.07 -15.75 -27.06
C GLY A 147 -7.75 -16.49 -27.28
N LYS A 148 -6.90 -16.04 -28.21
CA LYS A 148 -5.58 -16.64 -28.46
C LYS A 148 -4.49 -16.01 -27.61
N LEU A 149 -3.66 -16.84 -26.97
CA LEU A 149 -2.50 -16.39 -26.21
C LEU A 149 -1.45 -15.72 -27.10
N ILE A 150 -1.12 -14.48 -26.77
CA ILE A 150 -0.03 -13.70 -27.38
C ILE A 150 1.26 -13.86 -26.59
N GLY A 151 1.16 -13.96 -25.26
CA GLY A 151 2.29 -14.12 -24.35
C GLY A 151 2.35 -13.02 -23.28
N GLY A 152 3.56 -12.73 -22.82
CA GLY A 152 3.83 -11.78 -21.73
C GLY A 152 4.18 -10.37 -22.18
N ALA A 153 4.70 -9.57 -21.23
CA ALA A 153 5.06 -8.18 -21.50
C ALA A 153 6.18 -8.04 -22.55
N ASP A 154 7.16 -8.95 -22.55
CA ASP A 154 8.27 -8.91 -23.51
C ASP A 154 7.82 -9.33 -24.91
N ASP A 155 6.88 -10.26 -25.02
CA ASP A 155 6.26 -10.63 -26.30
C ASP A 155 5.51 -9.44 -26.90
N LEU A 156 4.76 -8.70 -26.07
CA LEU A 156 4.08 -7.48 -26.50
C LEU A 156 5.06 -6.39 -26.96
N VAL A 157 6.16 -6.18 -26.23
CA VAL A 157 7.23 -5.24 -26.62
C VAL A 157 7.87 -5.67 -27.94
N SER A 158 8.10 -6.96 -28.12
CA SER A 158 8.65 -7.55 -29.35
C SER A 158 7.71 -7.32 -30.54
N LEU A 159 6.39 -7.48 -30.36
CA LEU A 159 5.39 -7.22 -31.40
C LEU A 159 5.31 -5.73 -31.77
N LYS A 160 5.32 -4.84 -30.77
CA LYS A 160 5.34 -3.38 -30.99
C LYS A 160 6.58 -2.94 -31.75
N SER A 161 7.77 -3.36 -31.30
CA SER A 161 9.04 -2.96 -31.95
C SER A 161 9.17 -3.47 -33.39
N LYS A 162 8.47 -4.55 -33.75
CA LYS A 162 8.40 -5.09 -35.11
C LYS A 162 7.28 -4.49 -35.97
N GLY A 163 6.47 -3.56 -35.43
CA GLY A 163 5.33 -2.97 -36.14
C GLY A 163 4.22 -3.97 -36.47
N LYS A 164 4.18 -5.13 -35.81
CA LYS A 164 3.23 -6.22 -36.11
C LYS A 164 1.97 -6.19 -35.24
N LEU A 165 1.91 -5.28 -34.27
CA LEU A 165 0.85 -5.29 -33.26
C LEU A 165 -0.55 -5.07 -33.87
N SER A 166 -0.68 -4.11 -34.80
CA SER A 166 -1.91 -3.85 -35.55
C SER A 166 -2.33 -5.04 -36.41
N ASP A 167 -1.37 -5.71 -37.04
CA ASP A 167 -1.63 -6.87 -37.89
C ASP A 167 -2.12 -8.06 -37.06
N VAL A 168 -1.49 -8.31 -35.92
CA VAL A 168 -1.87 -9.38 -35.00
C VAL A 168 -3.26 -9.13 -34.39
N LEU A 169 -3.63 -7.87 -34.14
CA LEU A 169 -4.99 -7.51 -33.73
C LEU A 169 -6.02 -7.75 -34.84
N ALA A 170 -5.70 -7.34 -36.07
CA ALA A 170 -6.62 -7.45 -37.21
C ALA A 170 -6.87 -8.91 -37.68
N HIS A 171 -5.96 -9.84 -37.38
CA HIS A 171 -6.03 -11.23 -37.85
C HIS A 171 -6.48 -12.24 -36.76
N HIS A 172 -6.91 -11.78 -35.59
CA HIS A 172 -7.32 -12.64 -34.46
C HIS A 172 -8.80 -12.52 -34.07
N GLU A 173 -9.70 -12.31 -35.03
CA GLU A 173 -11.12 -12.59 -34.82
C GLU A 173 -11.35 -14.11 -34.58
N GLY A 174 -11.52 -14.49 -33.31
CA GLY A 174 -12.22 -15.68 -32.81
C GLY A 174 -11.84 -17.06 -33.38
N VAL A 175 -10.72 -17.64 -32.94
CA VAL A 175 -10.36 -19.03 -33.33
C VAL A 175 -10.20 -20.00 -32.15
N GLU A 176 -9.97 -19.52 -30.92
CA GLU A 176 -9.87 -20.39 -29.73
C GLU A 176 -10.64 -19.77 -28.55
N GLU A 177 -11.60 -20.50 -27.99
CA GLU A 177 -12.33 -20.09 -26.79
C GLU A 177 -11.44 -20.26 -25.55
N LEU A 178 -11.32 -19.19 -24.76
CA LEU A 178 -10.75 -19.28 -23.41
C LEU A 178 -11.58 -20.29 -22.59
N PRO A 179 -10.96 -21.05 -21.67
CA PRO A 179 -11.72 -21.83 -20.70
C PRO A 179 -12.76 -21.00 -19.98
N GLN A 180 -13.89 -21.63 -19.66
CA GLN A 180 -15.09 -20.96 -19.17
C GLN A 180 -14.82 -20.05 -17.97
N LEU A 181 -13.91 -20.43 -17.07
CA LEU A 181 -13.54 -19.64 -15.90
C LEU A 181 -12.79 -18.34 -16.26
N LEU A 182 -11.86 -18.41 -17.22
CA LEU A 182 -11.15 -17.22 -17.71
C LEU A 182 -12.10 -16.33 -18.51
N MET A 183 -12.96 -16.93 -19.33
CA MET A 183 -13.95 -16.18 -20.11
C MET A 183 -14.95 -15.46 -19.20
N SER A 184 -15.49 -16.13 -18.16
CA SER A 184 -16.39 -15.50 -17.21
C SER A 184 -15.73 -14.32 -16.50
N ALA A 185 -14.47 -14.46 -16.11
CA ALA A 185 -13.72 -13.37 -15.48
C ALA A 185 -13.53 -12.17 -16.44
N VAL A 186 -13.25 -12.42 -17.72
CA VAL A 186 -13.16 -11.36 -18.74
C VAL A 186 -14.51 -10.68 -18.97
N THR A 187 -15.61 -11.44 -19.01
CA THR A 187 -16.97 -10.89 -19.16
C THR A 187 -17.39 -10.07 -17.94
N GLU A 188 -17.04 -10.50 -16.72
CA GLU A 188 -17.24 -9.73 -15.48
C GLU A 188 -16.41 -8.43 -15.48
N ALA A 189 -15.19 -8.47 -16.02
CA ALA A 189 -14.41 -7.25 -16.26
C ALA A 189 -15.08 -6.33 -17.30
N ALA A 190 -15.73 -6.91 -18.31
CA ALA A 190 -16.39 -6.17 -19.37
C ALA A 190 -17.67 -5.45 -18.90
N SER A 191 -18.44 -6.05 -18.00
CA SER A 191 -19.66 -5.47 -17.42
C SER A 191 -19.40 -4.33 -16.42
N GLY A 192 -18.13 -3.96 -16.19
CA GLY A 192 -17.73 -3.01 -15.16
C GLY A 192 -17.84 -3.57 -13.75
N GLN A 193 -18.16 -4.87 -13.60
CA GLN A 193 -18.25 -5.52 -12.30
C GLN A 193 -16.89 -5.89 -11.72
N GLN A 194 -15.81 -5.94 -12.50
CA GLN A 194 -14.43 -5.99 -11.96
C GLN A 194 -13.72 -4.62 -11.88
N GLY A 195 -14.43 -3.52 -12.17
CA GLY A 195 -13.95 -2.14 -11.95
C GLY A 195 -14.49 -1.51 -10.67
N SER A 196 -15.61 -2.01 -10.15
CA SER A 196 -15.80 -2.02 -8.71
C SER A 196 -14.88 -3.10 -8.20
N SER A 197 -13.68 -2.69 -7.79
CA SER A 197 -13.13 -3.19 -6.55
C SER A 197 -14.28 -3.58 -5.61
N ARG A 198 -14.06 -4.57 -4.76
CA ARG A 198 -14.62 -4.49 -3.42
C ARG A 198 -14.17 -3.16 -2.77
N ALA A 199 -14.64 -2.01 -3.29
CA ALA A 199 -14.76 -0.72 -2.67
C ALA A 199 -15.86 -0.89 -1.62
N ASN A 200 -15.68 -1.95 -0.83
CA ASN A 200 -16.59 -2.40 0.17
C ASN A 200 -16.46 -1.32 1.22
N ALA A 201 -17.60 -0.75 1.53
CA ALA A 201 -17.88 -0.14 2.81
C ALA A 201 -16.84 -0.56 3.88
N PRO A 202 -16.36 0.38 4.70
CA PRO A 202 -15.67 0.00 5.92
C PRO A 202 -16.45 -1.13 6.61
N ALA A 203 -15.75 -2.14 7.15
CA ALA A 203 -16.33 -3.13 8.07
C ALA A 203 -17.16 -4.30 7.54
N GLY A 204 -16.94 -4.78 6.32
CA GLY A 204 -17.64 -5.98 5.85
C GLY A 204 -19.17 -5.78 5.77
N THR A 205 -19.65 -4.55 6.00
CA THR A 205 -21.01 -4.13 5.73
C THR A 205 -21.27 -4.28 4.24
N PRO A 206 -22.38 -4.92 3.84
CA PRO A 206 -22.78 -4.97 2.44
C PRO A 206 -22.83 -3.58 1.82
N ILE A 207 -22.30 -3.43 0.61
CA ILE A 207 -22.14 -2.10 -0.02
C ILE A 207 -23.46 -1.35 -0.18
N GLU A 208 -24.57 -2.05 -0.43
CA GLU A 208 -25.89 -1.41 -0.56
C GLU A 208 -26.40 -0.90 0.78
N GLU A 209 -26.20 -1.65 1.87
CA GLU A 209 -26.53 -1.21 3.23
C GLU A 209 -25.70 0.01 3.61
N TYR A 210 -24.40 0.01 3.33
CA TYR A 210 -23.56 1.18 3.55
C TYR A 210 -24.02 2.41 2.78
N ARG A 211 -24.43 2.25 1.51
CA ARG A 211 -24.95 3.36 0.70
C ARG A 211 -26.25 3.90 1.27
N GLU A 212 -27.15 3.04 1.77
CA GLU A 212 -28.37 3.47 2.44
C GLU A 212 -28.06 4.25 3.73
N LEU A 213 -27.22 3.69 4.61
CA LEU A 213 -26.77 4.36 5.82
C LEU A 213 -26.08 5.69 5.54
N LYS A 214 -25.27 5.75 4.47
CA LYS A 214 -24.61 6.99 4.05
C LYS A 214 -25.61 8.06 3.65
N ARG A 215 -26.62 7.71 2.83
CA ARG A 215 -27.69 8.63 2.42
C ARG A 215 -28.46 9.16 3.62
N LEU A 216 -28.79 8.29 4.58
CA LEU A 216 -29.44 8.69 5.84
C LEU A 216 -28.54 9.62 6.67
N SER A 217 -27.23 9.37 6.68
CA SER A 217 -26.27 10.20 7.41
C SER A 217 -26.05 11.59 6.79
N ASP A 218 -26.34 11.75 5.49
CA ASP A 218 -26.21 13.03 4.81
C ASP A 218 -27.29 14.02 5.28
N SER A 219 -28.54 13.57 5.51
CA SER A 219 -29.58 14.44 6.08
C SER A 219 -29.24 14.87 7.51
N LEU A 220 -28.72 13.96 8.33
CA LEU A 220 -28.19 14.27 9.68
C LEU A 220 -27.16 15.41 9.65
N ARG A 221 -26.37 15.51 8.58
CA ARG A 221 -25.33 16.54 8.43
C ARG A 221 -25.91 17.90 8.06
N GLU A 222 -27.02 17.92 7.33
CA GLU A 222 -27.72 19.14 6.91
C GLU A 222 -28.52 19.79 8.05
N ASP A 223 -28.99 19.00 9.02
CA ASP A 223 -29.84 19.46 10.12
C ASP A 223 -29.12 20.32 11.18
N HIS A 224 -27.85 20.68 10.95
CA HIS A 224 -27.07 21.60 11.78
C HIS A 224 -27.13 21.28 13.29
N LEU A 225 -27.09 19.99 13.68
CA LEU A 225 -27.16 19.52 15.07
C LEU A 225 -26.44 20.49 16.01
N ARG A 226 -27.23 21.25 16.79
CA ARG A 226 -26.72 22.32 17.63
C ARG A 226 -26.44 21.78 19.03
N ASP A 227 -25.17 21.55 19.33
CA ASP A 227 -24.71 21.53 20.72
C ASP A 227 -23.71 22.69 20.92
N SER A 228 -24.12 23.70 21.68
CA SER A 228 -23.46 25.00 21.76
C SER A 228 -22.13 25.00 22.54
N ALA A 229 -21.63 23.83 22.96
CA ALA A 229 -20.51 23.73 23.89
C ALA A 229 -19.12 23.60 23.22
N ALA A 230 -19.02 23.28 21.92
CA ALA A 230 -17.72 23.21 21.26
C ALA A 230 -17.85 23.49 19.78
N GLY A 231 -17.01 24.37 19.22
CA GLY A 231 -16.84 24.53 17.76
C GLY A 231 -16.26 23.29 17.04
N SER A 232 -16.52 22.11 17.58
CA SER A 232 -16.17 20.78 17.10
C SER A 232 -17.43 20.18 16.49
N ARG A 233 -17.35 19.63 15.28
CA ARG A 233 -18.45 18.98 14.54
C ARG A 233 -18.93 17.71 15.27
N THR A 234 -19.55 17.87 16.44
CA THR A 234 -19.95 16.80 17.38
C THR A 234 -21.36 17.03 17.88
N PHE A 235 -22.02 15.96 18.31
CA PHE A 235 -23.39 16.00 18.82
C PHE A 235 -23.61 14.91 19.88
N SER A 236 -24.55 15.11 20.81
CA SER A 236 -24.92 14.13 21.82
C SER A 236 -25.88 13.07 21.26
N LEU A 237 -26.01 11.92 21.94
CA LEU A 237 -27.03 10.92 21.61
C LEU A 237 -28.45 11.53 21.63
N LYS A 238 -28.73 12.41 22.59
CA LYS A 238 -30.03 13.10 22.68
C LYS A 238 -30.33 13.98 21.46
N ALA A 239 -29.31 14.67 20.94
CA ALA A 239 -29.46 15.45 19.71
C ALA A 239 -29.73 14.53 18.50
N PHE A 240 -29.08 13.36 18.47
CA PHE A 240 -29.34 12.33 17.45
C PHE A 240 -30.76 11.75 17.54
N GLU A 241 -31.27 11.44 18.73
CA GLU A 241 -32.65 10.99 18.95
C GLU A 241 -33.67 12.04 18.49
N THR A 242 -33.42 13.32 18.82
CA THR A 242 -34.29 14.42 18.38
C THR A 242 -34.35 14.50 16.86
N TRP A 243 -33.19 14.43 16.20
CA TRP A 243 -33.13 14.37 14.74
C TRP A 243 -33.86 13.16 14.16
N TYR A 244 -33.68 11.97 14.76
CA TYR A 244 -34.31 10.74 14.31
C TYR A 244 -35.84 10.86 14.29
N ASP A 245 -36.41 11.43 15.36
CA ASP A 245 -37.85 11.68 15.47
C ASP A 245 -38.33 12.74 14.46
N GLU A 246 -37.59 13.85 14.30
CA GLU A 246 -37.94 14.94 13.37
C GLU A 246 -37.85 14.52 11.90
N ALA A 247 -36.87 13.70 11.56
CA ALA A 247 -36.70 13.11 10.23
C ALA A 247 -37.73 12.02 9.91
N ALA A 248 -38.59 11.66 10.88
CA ALA A 248 -39.64 10.66 10.76
C ALA A 248 -39.10 9.30 10.25
N ILE A 249 -37.95 8.88 10.77
CA ILE A 249 -37.31 7.61 10.41
C ILE A 249 -38.08 6.46 11.10
N ASP A 250 -38.69 5.58 10.31
CA ASP A 250 -39.50 4.45 10.81
C ASP A 250 -38.72 3.11 10.82
N GLN A 251 -37.39 3.17 10.90
CA GLN A 251 -36.50 2.00 10.87
C GLN A 251 -35.89 1.71 12.25
N GLY A 252 -36.69 1.15 13.16
CA GLY A 252 -36.22 0.70 14.47
C GLY A 252 -36.12 1.82 15.50
N SER A 253 -35.15 1.74 16.42
CA SER A 253 -34.85 2.82 17.37
C SER A 253 -33.69 3.71 16.91
N ALA A 254 -33.62 4.93 17.45
CA ALA A 254 -32.47 5.81 17.24
C ALA A 254 -31.15 5.15 17.68
N GLU A 255 -31.16 4.35 18.76
CA GLU A 255 -29.97 3.64 19.24
C GLU A 255 -29.56 2.51 18.28
N GLU A 256 -30.52 1.81 17.68
CA GLU A 256 -30.25 0.80 16.65
C GLU A 256 -29.62 1.43 15.41
N LEU A 257 -30.16 2.56 14.93
CA LEU A 257 -29.56 3.28 13.80
C LEU A 257 -28.17 3.83 14.15
N ALA A 258 -27.99 4.41 15.34
CA ALA A 258 -26.69 4.88 15.80
C ALA A 258 -25.67 3.74 15.87
N THR A 259 -26.08 2.54 16.31
CA THR A 259 -25.24 1.34 16.31
C THR A 259 -24.81 0.97 14.89
N LYS A 260 -25.75 0.90 13.95
CA LYS A 260 -25.45 0.61 12.54
C LYS A 260 -24.48 1.64 11.93
N LEU A 261 -24.67 2.93 12.24
CA LEU A 261 -23.78 3.99 11.75
C LEU A 261 -22.36 3.91 12.37
N LEU A 262 -22.23 3.47 13.63
CA LEU A 262 -20.93 3.22 14.27
C LEU A 262 -20.23 1.99 13.68
N GLU A 263 -20.97 0.90 13.50
CA GLU A 263 -20.46 -0.35 12.93
C GLU A 263 -20.03 -0.17 11.46
N ALA A 264 -20.78 0.63 10.68
CA ALA A 264 -20.44 1.00 9.32
C ALA A 264 -19.34 2.08 9.20
N GLN A 265 -18.75 2.53 10.33
CA GLN A 265 -17.73 3.59 10.42
C GLN A 265 -18.16 4.90 9.74
N ILE A 266 -19.44 5.25 9.82
CA ILE A 266 -19.94 6.56 9.41
C ILE A 266 -19.85 7.54 10.58
N LEU A 267 -20.18 7.06 11.78
CA LEU A 267 -20.02 7.77 13.05
C LEU A 267 -18.93 7.14 13.93
N THR A 268 -18.44 7.91 14.89
CA THR A 268 -17.57 7.46 15.98
C THR A 268 -17.98 8.12 17.30
N VAL A 269 -17.58 7.53 18.41
CA VAL A 269 -17.65 8.16 19.73
C VAL A 269 -16.34 8.93 20.00
N VAL A 270 -16.43 10.10 20.64
CA VAL A 270 -15.32 11.06 20.85
C VAL A 270 -14.75 11.01 22.27
N ASP A 271 -15.51 10.50 23.25
CA ASP A 271 -15.14 10.48 24.68
C ASP A 271 -14.10 9.41 25.05
N GLY A 272 -13.57 8.68 24.05
CA GLY A 272 -12.63 7.57 24.27
C GLY A 272 -13.29 6.27 24.72
N SER A 273 -14.63 6.22 24.80
CA SER A 273 -15.36 4.98 25.03
C SER A 273 -15.20 4.04 23.84
N GLU A 274 -14.62 2.87 24.09
CA GLU A 274 -14.54 1.79 23.11
C GLU A 274 -15.82 0.94 23.06
N SER A 275 -16.91 1.40 23.70
CA SER A 275 -18.19 0.70 23.77
C SER A 275 -19.24 1.38 22.90
N ASN A 276 -19.92 0.59 22.06
CA ASN A 276 -21.14 0.99 21.35
C ASN A 276 -22.41 0.70 22.16
N SER A 277 -22.33 0.22 23.41
CA SER A 277 -23.52 -0.05 24.24
C SER A 277 -24.22 1.23 24.70
N TRP A 278 -25.55 1.29 24.53
CA TRP A 278 -26.38 2.43 24.95
C TRP A 278 -27.02 2.25 26.33
N ALA A 279 -26.61 1.23 27.09
CA ALA A 279 -27.15 0.97 28.41
C ALA A 279 -26.44 1.78 29.51
N GLY A 280 -27.23 2.27 30.47
CA GLY A 280 -26.74 2.86 31.71
C GLY A 280 -26.31 4.33 31.62
N PRO A 281 -25.85 4.92 32.74
CA PRO A 281 -25.61 6.37 32.84
C PRO A 281 -24.51 6.90 31.90
N ALA A 282 -23.56 6.04 31.51
CA ALA A 282 -22.47 6.40 30.61
C ALA A 282 -22.95 6.62 29.16
N ALA A 283 -24.04 5.97 28.74
CA ALA A 283 -24.58 6.14 27.39
C ALA A 283 -25.07 7.58 27.14
N ALA A 284 -25.67 8.19 28.16
CA ALA A 284 -26.16 9.57 28.10
C ALA A 284 -25.04 10.62 27.99
N GLN A 285 -23.79 10.24 28.28
CA GLN A 285 -22.62 11.12 28.21
C GLN A 285 -21.86 10.99 26.88
N LYS A 286 -22.23 10.03 26.03
CA LYS A 286 -21.53 9.80 24.77
C LYS A 286 -21.70 10.98 23.83
N VAL A 287 -20.56 11.38 23.26
CA VAL A 287 -20.48 12.39 22.22
C VAL A 287 -20.12 11.73 20.91
N LEU A 288 -20.94 11.96 19.90
CA LEU A 288 -20.81 11.40 18.56
C LEU A 288 -20.21 12.42 17.59
N ARG A 289 -19.57 11.90 16.54
CA ARG A 289 -18.96 12.65 15.45
C ARG A 289 -19.01 11.82 14.18
N PHE A 290 -19.09 12.47 13.02
CA PHE A 290 -18.81 11.81 11.74
C PHE A 290 -17.34 11.42 11.63
N VAL A 291 -17.05 10.19 11.19
CA VAL A 291 -15.66 9.74 10.95
C VAL A 291 -14.93 10.67 9.96
N ALA A 292 -15.65 11.19 8.97
CA ALA A 292 -15.15 12.18 8.01
C ALA A 292 -14.73 13.52 8.65
N ASP A 293 -15.23 13.84 9.84
CA ASP A 293 -14.90 15.03 10.62
C ASP A 293 -13.87 14.75 11.73
N ALA A 294 -13.37 13.50 11.82
CA ALA A 294 -12.31 13.16 12.76
C ALA A 294 -11.04 13.97 12.46
N PRO A 295 -10.37 14.51 13.50
CA PRO A 295 -9.15 15.28 13.31
C PRO A 295 -8.06 14.43 12.69
N ALA A 296 -7.21 15.05 11.88
CA ALA A 296 -6.07 14.38 11.29
C ALA A 296 -5.10 13.84 12.38
N PRO A 297 -4.42 12.72 12.10
CA PRO A 297 -3.37 12.20 12.96
C PRO A 297 -2.29 13.20 13.30
N LYS A 298 -1.71 13.06 14.50
CA LYS A 298 -0.43 13.70 14.84
C LYS A 298 0.66 12.64 14.89
N LEU A 299 1.85 13.01 14.43
CA LEU A 299 3.02 12.13 14.51
C LEU A 299 3.24 11.69 15.98
N GLY A 300 3.50 10.40 16.19
CA GLY A 300 3.60 9.78 17.51
C GLY A 300 2.30 9.15 18.00
N GLN A 301 1.15 9.52 17.44
CA GLN A 301 -0.14 8.85 17.68
C GLN A 301 -0.37 7.74 16.64
N PRO A 302 -1.11 6.68 16.98
CA PRO A 302 -1.45 5.65 16.00
C PRO A 302 -2.35 6.23 14.89
N LEU A 303 -1.93 6.06 13.64
CA LEU A 303 -2.61 6.59 12.45
C LEU A 303 -4.06 6.10 12.31
N ASN A 304 -4.38 4.96 12.91
CA ASN A 304 -5.69 4.33 12.85
C ASN A 304 -6.48 4.46 14.16
N ALA A 305 -6.12 5.37 15.08
CA ALA A 305 -6.76 5.50 16.40
C ALA A 305 -7.45 6.87 16.63
N HIS A 306 -7.72 7.63 15.57
CA HIS A 306 -8.45 8.91 15.65
C HIS A 306 -9.97 8.74 15.74
N PHE A 307 -10.44 7.50 15.57
CA PHE A 307 -11.80 7.01 15.75
C PHE A 307 -11.74 5.53 16.11
N CYS A 308 -12.81 5.00 16.71
CA CYS A 308 -12.86 3.64 17.23
C CYS A 308 -13.56 2.69 16.26
N TRP A 309 -13.06 1.46 16.21
CA TRP A 309 -13.76 0.36 15.57
C TRP A 309 -14.84 -0.22 16.49
N PHE A 310 -16.08 -0.26 15.98
CA PHE A 310 -17.23 -0.82 16.69
C PHE A 310 -17.81 -2.09 16.05
N GLY A 311 -17.45 -2.37 14.79
CA GLY A 311 -17.90 -3.57 14.09
C GLY A 311 -17.30 -4.85 14.66
N LYS A 312 -17.81 -6.00 14.19
CA LYS A 312 -17.17 -7.29 14.47
C LYS A 312 -15.88 -7.41 13.63
N PRO A 313 -14.70 -7.62 14.24
CA PRO A 313 -13.47 -7.78 13.47
C PRO A 313 -13.51 -9.08 12.66
N ARG A 314 -13.07 -9.02 11.41
CA ARG A 314 -12.84 -10.16 10.53
C ARG A 314 -11.51 -10.86 10.86
N PRO A 315 -11.25 -12.05 10.28
CA PRO A 315 -9.95 -12.69 10.42
C PRO A 315 -8.81 -11.75 9.99
N ALA A 316 -7.75 -11.68 10.79
CA ALA A 316 -6.67 -10.72 10.61
C ALA A 316 -6.00 -10.78 9.23
N LEU A 317 -5.84 -11.97 8.66
CA LEU A 317 -5.28 -12.14 7.31
C LEU A 317 -6.20 -11.58 6.21
N GLU A 318 -7.52 -11.67 6.38
CA GLU A 318 -8.48 -11.08 5.43
C GLU A 318 -8.41 -9.55 5.47
N VAL A 319 -8.32 -8.98 6.68
CA VAL A 319 -8.20 -7.52 6.86
C VAL A 319 -6.88 -7.03 6.27
N ALA A 320 -5.75 -7.69 6.57
CA ALA A 320 -4.45 -7.34 6.00
C ALA A 320 -4.46 -7.43 4.47
N GLU A 321 -5.10 -8.46 3.90
CA GLU A 321 -5.23 -8.65 2.46
C GLU A 321 -6.05 -7.53 1.81
N GLN A 322 -7.21 -7.16 2.38
CA GLN A 322 -8.00 -6.06 1.84
C GLN A 322 -7.25 -4.72 1.92
N LEU A 323 -6.63 -4.40 3.06
CA LEU A 323 -5.87 -3.16 3.22
C LEU A 323 -4.71 -3.09 2.22
N ARG A 324 -4.04 -4.23 1.98
CA ARG A 324 -2.98 -4.37 0.99
C ARG A 324 -3.50 -4.12 -0.42
N GLN A 325 -4.64 -4.71 -0.80
CA GLN A 325 -5.26 -4.49 -2.11
C GLN A 325 -5.64 -3.01 -2.30
N SER A 326 -6.27 -2.39 -1.30
CA SER A 326 -6.65 -0.98 -1.34
C SER A 326 -5.44 -0.07 -1.52
N VAL A 327 -4.38 -0.24 -0.71
CA VAL A 327 -3.20 0.62 -0.82
C VAL A 327 -2.47 0.42 -2.15
N LEU A 328 -2.41 -0.80 -2.68
CA LEU A 328 -1.76 -1.06 -3.96
C LEU A 328 -2.55 -0.51 -5.14
N ALA A 329 -3.88 -0.60 -5.11
CA ALA A 329 -4.73 0.01 -6.14
C ALA A 329 -4.55 1.54 -6.16
N LEU A 330 -4.50 2.17 -4.98
CA LEU A 330 -4.18 3.59 -4.84
C LEU A 330 -2.77 3.91 -5.35
N TYR A 331 -1.78 3.11 -4.97
CA TYR A 331 -0.41 3.29 -5.42
C TYR A 331 -0.29 3.15 -6.93
N ASP A 332 -0.97 2.18 -7.54
CA ASP A 332 -0.95 1.95 -8.99
C ASP A 332 -1.55 3.13 -9.75
N LYS A 333 -2.68 3.66 -9.27
CA LYS A 333 -3.42 4.80 -9.81
C LYS A 333 -2.61 6.10 -9.78
N HIS A 334 -1.76 6.28 -8.77
CA HIS A 334 -0.98 7.50 -8.54
C HIS A 334 0.52 7.36 -8.83
N LEU A 335 0.98 6.21 -9.35
CA LEU A 335 2.37 6.02 -9.77
C LEU A 335 2.56 6.56 -11.20
N ALA A 336 3.61 7.37 -11.38
CA ALA A 336 4.00 7.93 -12.66
C ALA A 336 4.20 6.83 -13.73
N ALA A 337 4.04 7.21 -15.00
CA ALA A 337 4.13 6.29 -16.14
C ALA A 337 5.47 5.54 -16.22
N ASP A 338 6.56 6.16 -15.73
CA ASP A 338 7.89 5.55 -15.68
C ASP A 338 8.07 4.56 -14.51
N GLY A 339 7.10 4.49 -13.61
CA GLY A 339 7.08 3.63 -12.43
C GLY A 339 8.01 4.07 -11.29
N LYS A 340 8.58 5.28 -11.35
CA LYS A 340 9.66 5.71 -10.44
C LYS A 340 9.23 6.72 -9.38
N ALA A 341 8.14 7.45 -9.62
CA ALA A 341 7.64 8.49 -8.72
C ALA A 341 6.15 8.28 -8.43
N VAL A 342 5.72 8.59 -7.20
CA VAL A 342 4.32 8.49 -6.76
C VAL A 342 3.82 9.89 -6.47
N ASP A 343 2.66 10.24 -7.02
CA ASP A 343 1.95 11.47 -6.68
C ASP A 343 1.25 11.32 -5.33
N TYR A 344 1.99 11.60 -4.25
CA TYR A 344 1.44 11.55 -2.89
C TYR A 344 0.38 12.63 -2.63
N GLU A 345 0.44 13.76 -3.34
CA GLU A 345 -0.57 14.83 -3.22
C GLU A 345 -1.90 14.35 -3.83
N GLY A 346 -1.85 13.82 -5.05
CA GLY A 346 -2.98 13.17 -5.72
C GLY A 346 -3.55 12.00 -4.91
N LEU A 347 -2.69 11.15 -4.34
CA LEU A 347 -3.11 10.04 -3.49
C LEU A 347 -3.86 10.53 -2.24
N SER A 348 -3.34 11.55 -1.55
CA SER A 348 -3.98 12.11 -0.35
C SER A 348 -5.36 12.71 -0.61
N ALA A 349 -5.60 13.22 -1.83
CA ALA A 349 -6.86 13.81 -2.27
C ALA A 349 -7.86 12.76 -2.83
N ASP A 350 -7.43 11.52 -3.03
CA ASP A 350 -8.25 10.47 -3.60
C ASP A 350 -9.35 10.02 -2.61
N PRO A 351 -10.64 10.00 -3.01
CA PRO A 351 -11.70 9.46 -2.17
C PRO A 351 -11.46 8.03 -1.68
N ASP A 352 -10.79 7.20 -2.49
CA ASP A 352 -10.47 5.81 -2.15
C ASP A 352 -9.42 5.74 -1.03
N PHE A 353 -8.55 6.76 -0.91
CA PHE A 353 -7.59 6.84 0.20
C PHE A 353 -8.31 7.02 1.53
N ARG A 354 -9.39 7.80 1.56
CA ARG A 354 -10.19 7.95 2.77
C ARG A 354 -10.83 6.63 3.20
N LEU A 355 -11.37 5.86 2.25
CA LEU A 355 -11.93 4.53 2.52
C LEU A 355 -10.85 3.57 3.07
N PHE A 356 -9.64 3.63 2.51
CA PHE A 356 -8.49 2.90 3.04
C PHE A 356 -8.17 3.28 4.49
N VAL A 357 -8.07 4.58 4.80
CA VAL A 357 -7.79 5.08 6.16
C VAL A 357 -8.86 4.59 7.13
N ASP A 358 -10.14 4.70 6.77
CA ASP A 358 -11.26 4.28 7.62
C ASP A 358 -11.21 2.76 7.87
N ALA A 359 -10.87 1.96 6.86
CA ALA A 359 -10.70 0.51 7.01
C ALA A 359 -9.54 0.11 7.94
N THR A 360 -8.52 0.96 8.13
CA THR A 360 -7.40 0.64 9.05
C THR A 360 -7.84 0.59 10.52
N ALA A 361 -9.01 1.15 10.89
CA ALA A 361 -9.51 1.10 12.25
C ALA A 361 -9.81 -0.35 12.71
N GLU A 362 -10.18 -1.25 11.81
CA GLU A 362 -10.46 -2.66 12.13
C GLU A 362 -9.26 -3.37 12.78
N LEU A 363 -8.03 -2.96 12.42
CA LEU A 363 -6.80 -3.46 13.01
C LEU A 363 -6.83 -3.41 14.54
N GLN A 364 -7.47 -2.38 15.12
CA GLN A 364 -7.54 -2.15 16.56
C GLN A 364 -8.09 -3.36 17.34
N LYS A 365 -8.99 -4.15 16.74
CA LYS A 365 -9.76 -5.20 17.42
C LYS A 365 -9.46 -6.60 16.90
N LEU A 366 -8.44 -6.77 16.05
CA LEU A 366 -8.07 -8.07 15.52
C LEU A 366 -7.71 -9.06 16.63
N ASP A 367 -8.15 -10.30 16.46
CA ASP A 367 -7.59 -11.43 17.18
C ASP A 367 -6.23 -11.77 16.59
N MET A 368 -5.18 -11.59 17.40
CA MET A 368 -3.79 -11.85 17.06
C MET A 368 -3.30 -13.18 17.65
N SER A 369 -4.20 -13.99 18.20
CA SER A 369 -3.91 -15.32 18.68
C SER A 369 -3.97 -16.34 17.53
N ALA A 370 -3.12 -17.37 17.59
CA ALA A 370 -3.13 -18.50 16.66
C ALA A 370 -2.68 -18.25 15.20
N PHE A 371 -1.56 -17.53 14.98
CA PHE A 371 -0.87 -17.55 13.68
C PHE A 371 0.21 -18.62 13.64
N SER A 372 0.26 -19.38 12.53
CA SER A 372 1.49 -20.05 12.10
C SER A 372 2.61 -19.04 11.85
N ARG A 373 3.85 -19.51 11.74
CA ARG A 373 5.00 -18.65 11.48
C ARG A 373 4.84 -17.90 10.15
N GLU A 374 4.38 -18.59 9.12
CA GLU A 374 4.22 -18.07 7.75
C GLU A 374 3.09 -17.02 7.69
N GLU A 375 1.97 -17.29 8.37
CA GLU A 375 0.88 -16.31 8.50
C GLU A 375 1.33 -15.06 9.23
N ARG A 376 2.13 -15.22 10.30
CA ARG A 376 2.70 -14.11 11.06
C ARG A 376 3.64 -13.26 10.22
N LEU A 377 4.56 -13.89 9.49
CA LEU A 377 5.46 -13.18 8.58
C LEU A 377 4.68 -12.42 7.50
N ALA A 378 3.76 -13.08 6.81
CA ALA A 378 2.97 -12.46 5.74
C ALA A 378 2.16 -11.26 6.26
N PHE A 379 1.47 -11.42 7.40
CA PHE A 379 0.72 -10.35 8.04
C PHE A 379 1.61 -9.14 8.36
N TRP A 380 2.70 -9.35 9.12
CA TRP A 380 3.51 -8.24 9.62
C TRP A 380 4.32 -7.53 8.54
N ILE A 381 4.80 -8.24 7.51
CA ILE A 381 5.44 -7.61 6.34
C ILE A 381 4.45 -6.70 5.62
N ASN A 382 3.22 -7.18 5.36
CA ASN A 382 2.20 -6.39 4.68
C ASN A 382 1.80 -5.17 5.53
N ILE A 383 1.54 -5.36 6.83
CA ILE A 383 1.14 -4.28 7.72
C ILE A 383 2.24 -3.23 7.89
N TYR A 384 3.52 -3.63 7.96
CA TYR A 384 4.63 -2.69 7.96
C TYR A 384 4.63 -1.83 6.69
N ASN A 385 4.53 -2.47 5.52
CA ASN A 385 4.56 -1.77 4.23
C ASN A 385 3.37 -0.80 4.09
N ILE A 386 2.17 -1.24 4.51
CA ILE A 386 0.96 -0.40 4.55
C ILE A 386 1.14 0.79 5.50
N LEU A 387 1.67 0.56 6.70
CA LEU A 387 1.92 1.60 7.71
C LEU A 387 2.87 2.67 7.17
N VAL A 388 3.97 2.28 6.54
CA VAL A 388 4.95 3.21 5.98
C VAL A 388 4.32 4.06 4.87
N VAL A 389 3.56 3.44 3.94
CA VAL A 389 2.89 4.19 2.86
C VAL A 389 1.86 5.16 3.42
N HIS A 390 0.98 4.71 4.32
CA HIS A 390 -0.01 5.57 4.96
C HIS A 390 0.67 6.77 5.67
N ALA A 391 1.74 6.51 6.42
CA ALA A 391 2.48 7.56 7.10
C ALA A 391 3.14 8.56 6.14
N LEU A 392 3.68 8.10 5.01
CA LEU A 392 4.25 8.99 3.99
C LEU A 392 3.21 9.91 3.38
N VAL A 393 2.00 9.42 3.13
CA VAL A 393 0.90 10.22 2.58
C VAL A 393 0.43 11.27 3.59
N VAL A 394 0.34 10.90 4.88
CA VAL A 394 -0.20 11.79 5.92
C VAL A 394 0.83 12.80 6.44
N PHE A 395 2.06 12.36 6.67
CA PHE A 395 3.10 13.17 7.31
C PHE A 395 4.19 13.67 6.35
N GLY A 396 4.22 13.14 5.13
CA GLY A 396 5.34 13.34 4.22
C GLY A 396 6.58 12.54 4.63
N PRO A 397 7.62 12.52 3.77
CA PRO A 397 8.90 11.94 4.12
C PRO A 397 9.61 12.81 5.16
N ALA A 398 10.41 12.17 6.01
CA ALA A 398 11.26 12.91 6.95
C ALA A 398 12.22 13.84 6.19
N SER A 399 12.25 15.12 6.59
CA SER A 399 13.01 16.19 5.92
C SER A 399 14.53 16.00 5.96
N ASN A 400 15.01 15.22 6.93
CA ASN A 400 16.41 14.89 7.07
C ASN A 400 16.61 13.55 7.76
N ILE A 401 17.87 13.14 7.80
CA ILE A 401 18.33 11.85 8.28
C ILE A 401 18.03 11.60 9.77
N ILE A 402 18.25 12.60 10.63
CA ILE A 402 18.01 12.47 12.08
C ILE A 402 16.51 12.34 12.33
N ALA A 403 15.72 13.17 11.65
CA ALA A 403 14.26 13.09 11.68
C ALA A 403 13.78 11.70 11.21
N ARG A 404 14.42 11.10 10.20
CA ARG A 404 14.06 9.78 9.67
C ARG A 404 14.22 8.67 10.70
N LEU A 405 15.24 8.73 11.56
CA LEU A 405 15.44 7.74 12.63
C LEU A 405 14.30 7.78 13.66
N GLY A 406 13.93 8.98 14.12
CA GLY A 406 12.81 9.15 15.03
C GLY A 406 11.45 8.87 14.38
N TRP A 407 11.35 9.06 13.06
CA TRP A 407 10.11 8.89 12.32
C TRP A 407 9.57 7.45 12.38
N PHE A 408 10.41 6.43 12.16
CA PHE A 408 9.98 5.02 12.24
C PHE A 408 9.55 4.57 13.65
N SER A 409 10.05 5.23 14.70
CA SER A 409 9.55 5.03 16.07
C SER A 409 8.26 5.81 16.35
N SER A 410 7.95 6.82 15.55
CA SER A 410 6.82 7.73 15.75
C SER A 410 5.59 7.35 14.93
N ILE A 411 5.77 6.68 13.79
CA ILE A 411 4.65 6.17 12.97
C ILE A 411 4.16 4.85 13.54
N LYS A 412 2.86 4.74 13.82
CA LYS A 412 2.30 3.58 14.53
C LYS A 412 0.90 3.20 14.05
N TYR A 413 0.52 1.95 14.29
CA TYR A 413 -0.86 1.50 14.34
C TYR A 413 -1.19 0.89 15.69
N ARG A 414 -2.48 0.91 16.05
CA ARG A 414 -3.06 0.06 17.09
C ARG A 414 -3.57 -1.21 16.44
N ILE A 415 -3.05 -2.36 16.87
CA ILE A 415 -3.35 -3.68 16.32
C ILE A 415 -3.65 -4.62 17.49
N GLY A 416 -4.83 -5.24 17.51
CA GLY A 416 -5.25 -6.15 18.59
C GLY A 416 -5.14 -5.53 19.99
N GLY A 417 -5.49 -4.24 20.12
CA GLY A 417 -5.40 -3.47 21.37
C GLY A 417 -4.00 -2.98 21.75
N GLN A 418 -2.94 -3.35 21.03
CA GLN A 418 -1.56 -2.93 21.30
C GLN A 418 -1.05 -1.92 20.28
N GLU A 419 -0.16 -1.02 20.67
CA GLU A 419 0.47 -0.08 19.74
C GLU A 419 1.77 -0.65 19.17
N TYR A 420 1.91 -0.57 17.85
CA TYR A 420 3.09 -1.02 17.12
C TYR A 420 3.60 0.11 16.24
N SER A 421 4.80 0.62 16.55
CA SER A 421 5.56 1.44 15.61
C SER A 421 6.15 0.61 14.48
N ALA A 422 6.57 1.24 13.38
CA ALA A 422 7.30 0.54 12.34
C ALA A 422 8.56 -0.16 12.89
N ASN A 423 9.27 0.48 13.82
CA ASN A 423 10.41 -0.14 14.51
C ASN A 423 10.00 -1.31 15.41
N ASP A 424 8.85 -1.24 16.08
CA ASP A 424 8.32 -2.36 16.88
C ASP A 424 8.00 -3.57 15.98
N ILE A 425 7.43 -3.33 14.80
CA ILE A 425 7.13 -4.41 13.84
C ILE A 425 8.43 -5.00 13.28
N GLU A 426 9.36 -4.17 12.81
CA GLU A 426 10.59 -4.67 12.20
C GLU A 426 11.47 -5.39 13.23
N HIS A 427 11.75 -4.75 14.36
CA HIS A 427 12.75 -5.23 15.30
C HIS A 427 12.17 -6.08 16.42
N GLY A 428 10.98 -5.71 16.91
CA GLY A 428 10.27 -6.43 17.96
C GLY A 428 9.63 -7.73 17.45
N VAL A 429 8.96 -7.65 16.30
CA VAL A 429 8.19 -8.78 15.74
C VAL A 429 9.02 -9.58 14.73
N LEU A 430 9.38 -8.98 13.58
CA LEU A 430 9.95 -9.72 12.44
C LEU A 430 11.39 -10.21 12.68
N ARG A 431 12.18 -9.46 13.45
CA ARG A 431 13.57 -9.81 13.82
C ARG A 431 13.67 -10.47 15.19
N ASN A 432 12.61 -11.13 15.65
CA ASN A 432 12.62 -11.91 16.88
C ASN A 432 13.11 -11.10 18.11
N ASN A 433 12.49 -9.93 18.32
CA ASN A 433 12.80 -9.02 19.41
C ASN A 433 14.26 -8.52 19.49
N LYS A 434 15.02 -8.50 18.39
CA LYS A 434 16.39 -7.96 18.37
C LYS A 434 16.40 -6.43 18.55
N PRO A 435 17.49 -5.87 19.10
CA PRO A 435 17.68 -4.42 19.15
C PRO A 435 17.80 -3.82 17.74
N SER A 436 17.37 -2.57 17.59
CA SER A 436 17.60 -1.82 16.35
C SER A 436 19.11 -1.62 16.12
N PRO A 437 19.63 -1.82 14.89
CA PRO A 437 21.00 -1.42 14.55
C PRO A 437 21.21 0.10 14.62
N ALA A 438 20.13 0.89 14.75
CA ALA A 438 20.20 2.32 14.99
C ALA A 438 20.41 2.70 16.46
N ASN A 439 20.38 1.75 17.39
CA ASN A 439 20.61 2.01 18.80
C ASN A 439 22.08 2.40 19.03
N LEU A 440 22.31 3.36 19.94
CA LEU A 440 23.65 3.87 20.26
C LEU A 440 24.66 2.76 20.60
N LEU A 441 24.25 1.77 21.40
CA LEU A 441 25.13 0.66 21.78
C LEU A 441 25.45 -0.24 20.59
N SER A 442 24.46 -0.51 19.72
CA SER A 442 24.69 -1.24 18.47
C SER A 442 25.62 -0.49 17.50
N LEU A 443 25.61 0.84 17.54
CA LEU A 443 26.44 1.69 16.68
C LEU A 443 27.92 1.70 17.08
N ILE A 444 28.21 1.57 18.37
CA ILE A 444 29.59 1.52 18.91
C ILE A 444 30.11 0.08 19.06
N GLY A 445 29.48 -0.90 18.40
CA GLY A 445 29.91 -2.30 18.45
C GLY A 445 29.51 -3.07 19.71
N LEU A 446 28.73 -2.46 20.60
CA LEU A 446 28.25 -3.06 21.86
C LEU A 446 26.80 -3.58 21.72
N SER A 447 26.46 -4.14 20.56
CA SER A 447 25.10 -4.62 20.26
C SER A 447 24.60 -5.70 21.23
N GLY A 448 25.50 -6.48 21.84
CA GLY A 448 25.16 -7.48 22.87
C GLY A 448 24.58 -6.88 24.17
N TYR A 449 24.83 -5.59 24.42
CA TYR A 449 24.31 -4.84 25.56
C TYR A 449 23.14 -3.93 25.19
N ALA A 450 22.78 -3.86 23.90
CA ALA A 450 21.68 -3.03 23.45
C ALA A 450 20.35 -3.60 23.98
N PRO A 451 19.46 -2.76 24.56
CA PRO A 451 18.19 -3.22 25.07
C PRO A 451 17.35 -3.81 23.94
N LYS A 452 16.71 -4.95 24.23
CA LYS A 452 15.71 -5.57 23.36
C LYS A 452 14.57 -4.59 23.08
N THR A 453 13.92 -4.74 21.92
CA THR A 453 12.86 -3.82 21.48
C THR A 453 11.67 -3.85 22.43
N PHE A 454 11.22 -5.05 22.79
CA PHE A 454 10.21 -5.31 23.80
C PHE A 454 10.86 -5.84 25.08
N GLN A 455 10.45 -5.27 26.21
CA GLN A 455 10.92 -5.64 27.54
C GLN A 455 10.23 -6.92 28.05
N PRO A 456 10.82 -7.65 29.01
CA PRO A 456 10.16 -8.79 29.64
C PRO A 456 8.77 -8.41 30.17
N GLY A 457 7.76 -9.22 29.86
CA GLY A 457 6.37 -8.97 30.24
C GLY A 457 5.56 -8.11 29.27
N ASP A 458 6.18 -7.57 28.22
CA ASP A 458 5.46 -6.88 27.15
C ASP A 458 4.57 -7.89 26.38
N PRO A 459 3.24 -7.68 26.30
CA PRO A 459 2.33 -8.62 25.64
C PRO A 459 2.64 -8.81 24.14
N ARG A 460 3.31 -7.83 23.52
CA ARG A 460 3.68 -7.87 22.10
C ARG A 460 4.78 -8.89 21.80
N LEU A 461 5.50 -9.39 22.81
CA LEU A 461 6.46 -10.49 22.68
C LEU A 461 5.84 -11.75 22.08
N SER A 462 4.55 -12.00 22.34
CA SER A 462 3.81 -13.13 21.76
C SER A 462 3.78 -13.14 20.22
N GLN A 463 4.06 -11.99 19.61
CA GLN A 463 4.06 -11.79 18.16
C GLN A 463 5.45 -11.90 17.55
N ALA A 464 6.51 -12.14 18.33
CA ALA A 464 7.84 -12.37 17.76
C ALA A 464 7.83 -13.58 16.79
N VAL A 465 8.49 -13.43 15.65
CA VAL A 465 8.67 -14.50 14.67
C VAL A 465 9.92 -15.29 15.02
N ASP A 466 9.76 -16.59 15.22
CA ASP A 466 10.85 -17.52 15.54
C ASP A 466 10.73 -18.81 14.70
N PRO A 467 11.77 -19.24 13.97
CA PRO A 467 12.98 -18.48 13.67
C PRO A 467 12.70 -17.29 12.76
N GLU A 468 13.44 -16.19 12.92
CA GLU A 468 13.39 -15.05 12.00
C GLU A 468 13.78 -15.46 10.56
N ASP A 469 13.38 -14.64 9.57
CA ASP A 469 13.76 -14.83 8.17
C ASP A 469 14.61 -13.63 7.70
N PRO A 470 15.89 -13.81 7.32
CA PRO A 470 16.75 -12.69 6.91
C PRO A 470 16.25 -11.97 5.65
N ARG A 471 15.39 -12.61 4.84
CA ARG A 471 14.89 -12.02 3.58
C ARG A 471 13.88 -10.91 3.80
N ILE A 472 13.38 -10.72 5.04
CA ILE A 472 12.53 -9.57 5.38
C ILE A 472 13.23 -8.24 5.03
N HIS A 473 14.56 -8.17 5.13
CA HIS A 473 15.34 -6.96 4.82
C HIS A 473 15.27 -6.55 3.35
N PHE A 474 14.81 -7.46 2.48
CA PHE A 474 14.59 -7.22 1.06
C PHE A 474 13.10 -7.01 0.73
N ALA A 475 12.20 -7.26 1.69
CA ALA A 475 10.75 -7.23 1.55
C ALA A 475 10.09 -5.98 2.15
N LEU A 476 10.75 -5.32 3.10
CA LEU A 476 10.23 -4.15 3.80
C LEU A 476 10.48 -2.84 3.02
N VAL A 477 9.45 -2.00 2.94
CA VAL A 477 9.48 -0.72 2.24
C VAL A 477 10.17 0.33 3.09
N CYS A 478 11.20 0.93 2.53
CA CYS A 478 12.00 1.96 3.17
C CYS A 478 11.50 3.41 2.95
N GLY A 479 10.56 3.63 2.02
CA GLY A 479 10.14 4.98 1.59
C GLY A 479 11.19 5.77 0.80
N ALA A 480 12.22 5.11 0.26
CA ALA A 480 13.26 5.68 -0.60
C ALA A 480 12.96 5.48 -2.10
N LYS A 481 13.67 6.23 -2.96
CA LYS A 481 13.52 6.22 -4.42
C LYS A 481 13.77 4.89 -5.12
N SER A 482 14.58 4.06 -4.49
CA SER A 482 15.01 2.78 -5.03
C SER A 482 14.27 1.59 -4.41
N CYS A 483 13.26 1.79 -3.55
CA CYS A 483 12.54 0.64 -2.98
C CYS A 483 11.68 0.01 -4.12
N PRO A 484 11.78 -1.32 -4.34
CA PRO A 484 11.02 -2.01 -5.40
C PRO A 484 9.50 -1.88 -5.19
N PRO A 485 8.67 -2.17 -6.22
CA PRO A 485 7.21 -2.19 -6.07
C PRO A 485 6.81 -3.07 -4.89
N ILE A 486 5.82 -2.61 -4.11
CA ILE A 486 5.31 -3.29 -2.91
C ILE A 486 4.86 -4.69 -3.33
N LYS A 487 5.55 -5.71 -2.82
CA LYS A 487 5.24 -7.11 -3.11
C LYS A 487 4.09 -7.61 -2.25
N VAL A 488 3.44 -8.63 -2.77
CA VAL A 488 2.30 -9.30 -2.15
C VAL A 488 2.77 -10.53 -1.40
N TYR A 489 2.50 -10.58 -0.10
CA TYR A 489 2.85 -11.72 0.75
C TYR A 489 1.58 -12.34 1.31
N THR A 490 1.28 -13.58 0.90
CA THR A 490 0.23 -14.40 1.53
C THR A 490 0.89 -15.65 2.10
N PRO A 491 0.27 -16.38 3.05
CA PRO A 491 0.86 -17.61 3.57
C PRO A 491 1.24 -18.61 2.46
N GLY A 492 0.41 -18.73 1.41
CA GLY A 492 0.66 -19.63 0.29
C GLY A 492 1.72 -19.15 -0.71
N THR A 493 2.02 -17.85 -0.74
CA THR A 493 2.99 -17.25 -1.68
C THR A 493 4.20 -16.62 -0.99
N LEU A 494 4.32 -16.77 0.33
CA LEU A 494 5.33 -16.09 1.14
C LEU A 494 6.74 -16.45 0.69
N GLU A 495 7.00 -17.75 0.51
CA GLU A 495 8.32 -18.24 0.12
C GLU A 495 8.74 -17.71 -1.24
N GLU A 496 7.86 -17.80 -2.25
CA GLU A 496 8.10 -17.27 -3.58
C GLU A 496 8.29 -15.75 -3.56
N GLY A 497 7.46 -15.03 -2.79
CA GLY A 497 7.56 -13.59 -2.63
C GLY A 497 8.88 -13.14 -2.00
N LEU A 498 9.32 -13.82 -0.94
CA LEU A 498 10.59 -13.54 -0.26
C LEU A 498 11.79 -13.93 -1.12
N ALA A 499 11.74 -15.08 -1.80
CA ALA A 499 12.77 -15.50 -2.76
C ALA A 499 12.91 -14.50 -3.90
N SER A 500 11.79 -14.06 -4.48
CA SER A 500 11.76 -13.03 -5.51
C SER A 500 12.32 -11.70 -5.00
N ALA A 501 12.02 -11.31 -3.76
CA ALA A 501 12.55 -10.08 -3.13
C ALA A 501 14.06 -10.17 -2.95
N ALA A 502 14.55 -11.30 -2.45
CA ALA A 502 15.97 -11.57 -2.28
C ALA A 502 16.71 -11.54 -3.62
N ALA A 503 16.21 -12.22 -4.65
CA ALA A 503 16.81 -12.23 -5.99
C ALA A 503 16.91 -10.82 -6.58
N ALA A 504 15.80 -10.07 -6.58
CA ALA A 504 15.78 -8.71 -7.12
C ALA A 504 16.75 -7.77 -6.38
N PHE A 505 16.82 -7.88 -5.06
CA PHE A 505 17.73 -7.07 -4.25
C PHE A 505 19.19 -7.45 -4.50
N VAL A 506 19.51 -8.74 -4.44
CA VAL A 506 20.88 -9.24 -4.58
C VAL A 506 21.44 -8.93 -5.97
N ASP A 507 20.66 -9.15 -7.04
CA ASP A 507 21.08 -8.83 -8.42
C ASP A 507 21.29 -7.32 -8.64
N GLY A 508 20.50 -6.47 -7.98
CA GLY A 508 20.66 -5.02 -8.06
C GLY A 508 21.79 -4.48 -7.19
N GLU A 509 22.05 -5.09 -6.03
CA GLU A 509 22.88 -4.52 -4.98
C GLU A 509 24.23 -5.19 -4.74
N VAL A 510 24.50 -6.34 -5.36
CA VAL A 510 25.74 -7.09 -5.18
C VAL A 510 26.55 -7.11 -6.46
N GLN A 511 27.81 -6.70 -6.36
CA GLN A 511 28.79 -6.79 -7.43
C GLN A 511 29.92 -7.72 -7.01
N VAL A 512 30.24 -8.69 -7.85
CA VAL A 512 31.40 -9.57 -7.69
C VAL A 512 32.57 -8.99 -8.46
N VAL A 513 33.74 -8.95 -7.82
CA VAL A 513 35.02 -8.53 -8.43
C VAL A 513 36.00 -9.70 -8.31
N PRO A 514 35.95 -10.68 -9.24
CA PRO A 514 36.72 -11.93 -9.11
C PRO A 514 38.21 -11.73 -9.00
N ALA A 515 38.77 -10.81 -9.78
CA ALA A 515 40.21 -10.53 -9.81
C ALA A 515 40.78 -10.09 -8.45
N GLU A 516 39.94 -9.49 -7.60
CA GLU A 516 40.31 -9.04 -6.26
C GLU A 516 39.74 -9.95 -5.17
N ARG A 517 39.03 -11.02 -5.54
CA ARG A 517 38.26 -11.88 -4.62
C ARG A 517 37.37 -11.05 -3.70
N ARG A 518 36.68 -10.04 -4.26
CA ARG A 518 35.96 -9.01 -3.48
C ARG A 518 34.49 -8.95 -3.87
N LEU A 519 33.63 -8.84 -2.86
CA LEU A 519 32.21 -8.54 -3.02
C LEU A 519 31.94 -7.11 -2.59
N VAL A 520 31.24 -6.36 -3.44
CA VAL A 520 30.76 -5.00 -3.16
C VAL A 520 29.25 -5.07 -3.00
N MET A 521 28.74 -4.88 -1.78
CA MET A 521 27.33 -5.10 -1.45
C MET A 521 26.70 -3.95 -0.66
N SER A 522 25.38 -3.98 -0.49
CA SER A 522 24.67 -3.00 0.36
C SER A 522 25.09 -3.10 1.83
N LYS A 523 25.14 -1.96 2.54
CA LYS A 523 25.37 -1.90 4.00
C LYS A 523 24.30 -2.64 4.82
N ILE A 524 23.18 -3.05 4.22
CA ILE A 524 22.17 -3.91 4.88
C ILE A 524 22.82 -5.19 5.44
N PHE A 525 23.72 -5.83 4.68
CA PHE A 525 24.45 -7.03 5.13
C PHE A 525 25.37 -6.73 6.33
N GLN A 526 25.83 -5.49 6.48
CA GLN A 526 26.64 -5.06 7.62
C GLN A 526 25.77 -4.77 8.84
N TRP A 527 24.73 -3.93 8.68
CA TRP A 527 23.90 -3.45 9.79
C TRP A 527 23.07 -4.57 10.42
N TYR A 528 22.62 -5.52 9.61
CA TYR A 528 21.82 -6.66 10.03
C TYR A 528 22.61 -7.97 9.94
N GLY A 529 23.94 -7.91 10.04
CA GLY A 529 24.80 -9.10 9.94
C GLY A 529 24.38 -10.23 10.88
N SER A 530 23.92 -9.89 12.10
CA SER A 530 23.39 -10.88 13.07
C SER A 530 22.08 -11.55 12.68
N ASP A 531 21.40 -11.07 11.64
CA ASP A 531 20.20 -11.69 11.07
C ASP A 531 20.55 -12.59 9.88
N PHE A 532 21.58 -12.23 9.11
CA PHE A 532 22.07 -13.03 7.98
C PHE A 532 22.94 -14.21 8.40
N GLY A 533 23.52 -14.17 9.61
CA GLY A 533 24.35 -15.23 10.16
C GLY A 533 25.83 -15.01 9.88
N SER A 534 26.56 -16.10 9.67
CA SER A 534 27.98 -16.08 9.38
C SER A 534 28.28 -15.59 7.96
N LYS A 535 29.56 -15.34 7.67
CA LYS A 535 30.02 -15.07 6.31
C LYS A 535 29.62 -16.17 5.33
N ALA A 536 29.67 -17.43 5.77
CA ALA A 536 29.27 -18.58 4.97
C ALA A 536 27.76 -18.56 4.64
N ASP A 537 26.93 -18.16 5.61
CA ASP A 537 25.47 -18.04 5.42
C ASP A 537 25.13 -16.94 4.41
N ILE A 538 25.83 -15.80 4.48
CA ILE A 538 25.70 -14.71 3.49
C ILE A 538 26.10 -15.23 2.11
N LEU A 539 27.25 -15.89 1.96
CA LEU A 539 27.70 -16.44 0.68
C LEU A 539 26.72 -17.47 0.11
N ALA A 540 26.16 -18.34 0.95
CA ALA A 540 25.15 -19.32 0.56
C ALA A 540 23.85 -18.63 0.08
N LEU A 541 23.43 -17.56 0.74
CA LEU A 541 22.30 -16.73 0.30
C LEU A 541 22.58 -16.08 -1.04
N LEU A 542 23.78 -15.51 -1.24
CA LEU A 542 24.16 -14.88 -2.50
C LEU A 542 24.21 -15.88 -3.65
N LEU A 543 24.82 -17.06 -3.47
CA LEU A 543 24.84 -18.13 -4.48
C LEU A 543 23.44 -18.63 -4.86
N ARG A 544 22.51 -18.61 -3.90
CA ARG A 544 21.12 -19.02 -4.13
C ARG A 544 20.38 -18.03 -5.02
N TYR A 545 20.62 -16.73 -4.84
CA TYR A 545 19.76 -15.68 -5.41
C TYR A 545 20.41 -14.80 -6.49
N LEU A 546 21.73 -14.77 -6.60
CA LEU A 546 22.41 -14.14 -7.73
C LEU A 546 22.02 -14.82 -9.04
N SER A 547 22.02 -14.07 -10.12
CA SER A 547 21.85 -14.57 -11.48
C SER A 547 22.97 -14.10 -12.43
N GLY A 548 23.04 -14.71 -13.61
CA GLY A 548 23.96 -14.33 -14.68
C GLY A 548 25.45 -14.39 -14.29
N ASP A 549 26.24 -13.49 -14.90
CA ASP A 549 27.70 -13.45 -14.75
C ASP A 549 28.13 -13.31 -13.28
N ALA A 550 27.40 -12.52 -12.48
CA ALA A 550 27.71 -12.35 -11.07
C ALA A 550 27.61 -13.66 -10.27
N LYS A 551 26.66 -14.55 -10.60
CA LYS A 551 26.58 -15.88 -9.99
C LYS A 551 27.78 -16.74 -10.40
N THR A 552 28.07 -16.82 -11.70
CA THR A 552 29.19 -17.60 -12.23
C THR A 552 30.53 -17.13 -11.66
N ASP A 553 30.70 -15.82 -11.54
CA ASP A 553 31.85 -15.18 -10.92
C ASP A 553 31.98 -15.57 -9.44
N LEU A 554 30.89 -15.56 -8.66
CA LEU A 554 30.93 -16.01 -7.27
C LEU A 554 31.21 -17.52 -7.15
N GLU A 555 30.63 -18.34 -8.01
CA GLU A 555 30.90 -19.77 -8.09
C GLU A 555 32.38 -20.05 -8.39
N SER A 556 33.02 -19.23 -9.24
CA SER A 556 34.46 -19.35 -9.53
C SER A 556 35.36 -19.09 -8.31
N LEU A 557 34.84 -18.40 -7.29
CA LEU A 557 35.56 -18.13 -6.05
C LEU A 557 35.33 -19.19 -4.96
N ALA A 558 34.47 -20.19 -5.23
CA ALA A 558 33.95 -21.11 -4.22
C ALA A 558 34.99 -22.04 -3.58
N GLU A 559 36.13 -22.26 -4.24
CA GLU A 559 37.22 -23.09 -3.72
C GLU A 559 37.84 -22.51 -2.43
N ASP A 560 37.75 -21.19 -2.22
CA ASP A 560 38.29 -20.51 -1.05
C ASP A 560 37.39 -19.33 -0.63
N MET A 561 36.19 -19.66 -0.16
CA MET A 561 35.20 -18.69 0.31
C MET A 561 35.71 -17.81 1.48
N ASP A 562 36.66 -18.31 2.27
CA ASP A 562 37.19 -17.60 3.43
C ASP A 562 38.06 -16.41 3.05
N SER A 563 38.76 -16.45 1.91
CA SER A 563 39.53 -15.30 1.43
C SER A 563 38.72 -14.21 0.74
N ILE A 564 37.42 -14.42 0.48
CA ILE A 564 36.56 -13.43 -0.17
C ILE A 564 36.39 -12.18 0.72
N GLN A 565 36.75 -11.01 0.24
CA GLN A 565 36.62 -9.76 1.01
C GLN A 565 35.24 -9.14 0.81
N PHE A 566 34.60 -8.70 1.90
CA PHE A 566 33.33 -7.95 1.83
C PHE A 566 33.62 -6.46 1.93
N THR A 567 33.09 -5.69 0.98
CA THR A 567 33.11 -4.23 0.98
C THR A 567 31.70 -3.71 0.75
N TYR A 568 31.39 -2.54 1.32
CA TYR A 568 30.04 -2.00 1.31
C TYR A 568 29.92 -0.71 0.51
N LYS A 569 28.88 -0.60 -0.31
CA LYS A 569 28.58 0.59 -1.14
C LYS A 569 28.31 1.83 -0.26
N LYS A 570 28.62 3.01 -0.78
CA LYS A 570 28.10 4.29 -0.25
C LYS A 570 26.63 4.41 -0.63
N TYR A 571 25.76 4.63 0.34
CA TYR A 571 24.30 4.62 0.15
C TYR A 571 23.78 6.01 -0.26
N ASP A 572 22.97 6.08 -1.34
CA ASP A 572 22.28 7.31 -1.76
C ASP A 572 20.90 7.40 -1.08
N TRP A 573 20.67 8.51 -0.39
CA TRP A 573 19.49 8.73 0.45
C TRP A 573 18.53 9.80 -0.10
N SER A 574 18.68 10.18 -1.37
CA SER A 574 17.81 11.17 -2.01
C SER A 574 16.32 10.78 -1.96
N GLN A 575 15.48 11.78 -1.68
CA GLN A 575 14.03 11.62 -1.52
C GLN A 575 13.33 11.34 -2.85
N ASN A 576 12.13 10.77 -2.75
CA ASN A 576 11.31 10.37 -3.90
C ASN A 576 10.07 11.24 -4.06
N SER A 577 10.27 12.55 -4.18
CA SER A 577 9.24 13.51 -4.53
C SER A 577 9.70 14.30 -5.75
N SER A 578 8.80 14.48 -6.71
CA SER A 578 8.91 15.53 -7.72
C SER A 578 8.73 16.90 -7.09
#